data_AF-A0A1U7PGR4-F1
#
_entry.id   AF-A0A1U7PGR4-F1
#
_cell.length_a   1.000
_cell.length_b   1.000
_cell.length_c   1.000
_cell.angle_alpha   90.00
_cell.angle_beta   90.00
_cell.angle_gamma   90.00
#
_symmetry.space_group_name_H-M   'P 1'
#
loop_
_entity.id
_entity.type
_entity.pdbx_description
1 polymer ?
#
loop_
_entity_poly.entity_id
_entity_poly.type
_entity_poly.pdbx_seq_one_letter_code
_entity_poly.pdbx_strand_id
1 'polypeptide(L)' 'MALDIVNWKAIVEALLYAAGDEGLTKKQLVTVLEIEEAELAGIMEEVAAQYKEDGRGIELTEYADTYMLGTKKEF' A
#
# COMPACT_ATOMS: atom_id res chain seq x y z
N MET A 1 -23.16 1.89 -17.24
CA MET A 1 -21.78 1.39 -17.02
C MET A 1 -21.20 2.37 -16.02
N ALA A 2 -21.11 1.99 -14.75
CA ALA A 2 -20.57 2.90 -13.74
C ALA A 2 -19.09 3.10 -14.06
N LEU A 3 -18.70 4.36 -14.12
CA LEU A 3 -17.37 4.86 -14.41
C LEU A 3 -16.36 4.12 -13.54
N ASP A 4 -15.24 3.73 -14.15
CA ASP A 4 -14.07 3.09 -13.55
C ASP A 4 -13.69 3.80 -12.23
N ILE A 5 -14.08 3.22 -11.09
CA ILE A 5 -13.57 3.65 -9.79
C ILE A 5 -12.16 3.10 -9.74
N VAL A 6 -11.17 3.97 -9.93
CA VAL A 6 -9.76 3.60 -9.83
C VAL A 6 -9.56 2.83 -8.52
N ASN A 7 -9.17 1.57 -8.63
CA ASN A 7 -8.96 0.72 -7.47
C ASN A 7 -7.53 0.96 -6.94
N TRP A 8 -7.36 2.10 -6.28
CA TRP A 8 -6.08 2.56 -5.74
C TRP A 8 -5.39 1.52 -4.87
N LYS A 9 -6.17 0.80 -4.09
CA LYS A 9 -5.71 -0.27 -3.22
C LYS A 9 -5.04 -1.41 -3.99
N ALA A 10 -5.67 -1.90 -5.06
CA ALA A 10 -5.09 -2.96 -5.89
C ALA A 10 -3.80 -2.50 -6.60
N ILE A 11 -3.75 -1.22 -7.00
CA ILE A 11 -2.57 -0.64 -7.64
C ILE A 11 -1.42 -0.54 -6.63
N VAL A 12 -1.67 0.00 -5.44
CA VAL A 12 -0.67 0.11 -4.36
C VAL A 12 -0.17 -1.26 -3.94
N GLU A 13 -1.06 -2.24 -3.75
CA GLU A 13 -0.68 -3.63 -3.44
C GLU A 13 0.27 -4.20 -4.51
N ALA A 14 -0.07 -4.04 -5.79
CA ALA A 14 0.78 -4.53 -6.89
C ALA A 14 2.14 -3.83 -6.93
N LEU A 15 2.18 -2.51 -6.72
CA LEU A 15 3.40 -1.73 -6.71
C LEU A 15 4.32 -2.14 -5.56
N LEU A 16 3.78 -2.27 -4.34
CA LEU A 16 4.56 -2.66 -3.16
C LEU A 16 4.99 -4.13 -3.22
N TYR A 17 4.16 -5.01 -3.78
CA TYR A 17 4.53 -6.40 -4.02
C TYR A 17 5.70 -6.52 -5.00
N ALA A 18 5.67 -5.74 -6.10
CA ALA A 18 6.75 -5.72 -7.08
C ALA A 18 8.04 -5.11 -6.51
N ALA A 19 7.94 -4.14 -5.61
CA ALA A 19 9.08 -3.52 -4.94
C ALA A 19 9.74 -4.43 -3.88
N GLY A 20 9.01 -5.40 -3.34
CA GLY A 20 9.53 -6.35 -2.37
C GLY A 20 10.06 -5.66 -1.10
N ASP A 21 11.21 -6.11 -0.62
CA ASP A 21 11.81 -5.65 0.64
C ASP A 21 12.34 -4.20 0.57
N GLU A 22 12.66 -3.70 -0.64
CA GLU A 22 13.10 -2.31 -0.82
C GLU A 22 11.94 -1.32 -0.62
N GLY A 23 10.70 -1.76 -0.86
CA GLY A 23 9.50 -0.93 -0.75
C GLY A 23 9.49 0.26 -1.72
N LEU A 24 8.56 1.20 -1.48
CA LEU A 24 8.44 2.44 -2.24
C LEU A 24 8.31 3.63 -1.31
N THR A 25 9.04 4.70 -1.61
CA THR A 25 8.91 5.96 -0.87
C THR A 25 7.55 6.62 -1.13
N LYS A 26 7.06 7.43 -0.18
CA LYS A 26 5.81 8.21 -0.36
C LYS A 26 5.87 9.05 -1.61
N LYS A 27 7.01 9.68 -1.87
CA LYS A 27 7.27 10.48 -3.08
C LYS A 27 7.14 9.67 -4.37
N GLN A 28 7.68 8.45 -4.41
CA GLN A 28 7.53 7.58 -5.59
C GLN A 28 6.08 7.21 -5.80
N LEU A 29 5.35 6.86 -4.74
CA LEU A 29 3.94 6.50 -4.81
C LEU A 29 3.06 7.66 -5.27
N VAL A 30 3.19 8.84 -4.66
CA VAL A 30 2.51 10.07 -5.10
C VAL A 30 2.79 10.36 -6.57
N THR A 31 4.05 10.24 -7.00
CA THR A 31 4.44 10.52 -8.38
C THR A 31 3.85 9.50 -9.37
N VAL A 32 3.88 8.21 -9.04
CA VAL A 32 3.40 7.13 -9.93
C VAL A 32 1.87 7.09 -9.98
N LEU A 33 1.21 7.38 -8.87
CA LEU A 33 -0.25 7.38 -8.75
C LEU A 33 -0.87 8.71 -9.18
N GLU A 34 -0.06 9.76 -9.33
CA GLU A 34 -0.50 11.12 -9.69
C GLU A 34 -1.55 11.68 -8.70
N ILE A 35 -1.33 11.44 -7.41
CA ILE A 35 -2.22 11.87 -6.30
C ILE A 35 -1.48 12.73 -5.27
N GLU A 36 -2.23 13.38 -4.38
CA GLU A 36 -1.67 14.13 -3.26
C GLU A 36 -1.28 13.21 -2.08
N GLU A 37 -0.36 13.65 -1.23
CA GLU A 37 0.08 12.89 -0.05
C GLU A 37 -1.09 12.55 0.90
N ALA A 38 -2.09 13.42 0.99
CA ALA A 38 -3.28 13.19 1.81
C ALA A 38 -4.14 12.03 1.27
N GLU A 39 -4.29 11.93 -0.06
CA GLU A 39 -5.00 10.82 -0.70
C GLU A 39 -4.22 9.52 -0.52
N LEU A 40 -2.90 9.56 -0.69
CA LEU A 40 -2.03 8.41 -0.45
C LEU A 40 -2.15 7.90 0.99
N ALA A 41 -2.18 8.79 1.98
CA ALA A 41 -2.34 8.42 3.38
C ALA A 41 -3.65 7.64 3.61
N GLY A 42 -4.76 8.13 3.06
CA GLY A 42 -6.06 7.44 3.14
C GLY A 42 -6.02 6.04 2.52
N ILE A 43 -5.44 5.92 1.32
CA ILE A 43 -5.29 4.63 0.63
C ILE A 43 -4.44 3.66 1.46
N MET A 44 -3.34 4.13 2.04
CA MET A 44 -2.44 3.31 2.87
C MET A 44 -3.12 2.85 4.16
N GLU A 45 -3.94 3.68 4.79
CA GLU A 45 -4.74 3.29 5.95
C GLU A 45 -5.73 2.18 5.60
N GLU A 46 -6.41 2.27 4.45
CA GLU A 46 -7.34 1.23 3.99
C GLU A 46 -6.62 -0.09 3.64
N VAL A 47 -5.44 -0.02 3.02
CA VAL A 47 -4.58 -1.18 2.73
C VAL A 47 -4.12 -1.82 4.04
N ALA A 48 -3.61 -1.03 4.98
CA ALA A 48 -3.16 -1.52 6.28
C ALA A 48 -4.29 -2.18 7.08
N ALA A 49 -5.49 -1.59 7.06
CA ALA A 49 -6.65 -2.15 7.73
C ALA A 49 -7.03 -3.52 7.16
N GLN A 50 -6.96 -3.72 5.84
CA GLN A 50 -7.25 -5.02 5.23
C GLN A 50 -6.23 -6.10 5.63
N TYR A 51 -4.95 -5.76 5.69
CA TYR A 51 -3.94 -6.73 6.10
C TYR A 51 -3.98 -7.08 7.58
N LYS A 52 -4.64 -6.27 8.42
CA LYS A 52 -4.91 -6.61 9.81
C LYS A 52 -6.01 -7.66 9.98
N GLU A 53 -6.81 -7.95 8.94
CA GLU A 53 -7.83 -8.99 9.01
C GLU A 53 -7.24 -10.39 9.29
N ASP A 54 -8.00 -11.22 9.99
CA ASP A 54 -7.64 -12.61 10.27
C ASP A 54 -7.39 -13.41 8.98
N GLY A 55 -6.41 -14.32 9.02
CA GLY A 55 -6.06 -15.14 7.86
C GLY A 55 -5.16 -14.46 6.82
N ARG A 56 -4.69 -13.24 7.07
CA ARG A 56 -3.63 -12.58 6.29
C ARG A 56 -2.26 -12.81 6.94
N GLY A 57 -1.30 -13.34 6.18
CA GLY A 57 0.09 -13.54 6.64
C GLY A 57 1.05 -12.38 6.32
N ILE A 58 0.57 -11.37 5.59
CA ILE A 58 1.33 -10.17 5.24
C ILE A 58 0.80 -8.95 6.00
N GLU A 59 1.66 -7.95 6.19
CA GLU A 59 1.35 -6.65 6.79
C GLU A 59 1.94 -5.52 5.95
N LEU A 60 1.30 -4.35 5.99
CA LEU A 60 1.90 -3.12 5.48
C LEU A 60 2.73 -2.49 6.60
N THR A 61 4.01 -2.25 6.33
CA THR A 61 4.92 -1.57 7.26
C THR A 61 5.40 -0.26 6.64
N GLU A 62 5.53 0.77 7.48
CA GLU A 62 6.17 2.04 7.13
C GLU A 62 7.50 2.15 7.88
N TYR A 63 8.59 2.37 7.15
CA TYR A 63 9.89 2.68 7.74
C TYR A 63 10.43 3.97 7.14
N ALA A 64 10.64 4.98 8.00
CA ALA A 64 10.96 6.35 7.63
C ALA A 64 9.92 6.96 6.67
N ASP A 65 10.17 6.91 5.36
CA ASP A 65 9.27 7.43 4.32
C ASP A 65 8.93 6.36 3.27
N THR A 66 9.22 5.10 3.58
CA THR A 66 9.06 3.96 2.67
C THR A 66 7.97 3.05 3.17
N TYR A 67 7.00 2.75 2.31
CA TYR A 67 6.01 1.70 2.51
C TYR A 67 6.53 0.39 1.91
N MET A 68 6.34 -0.72 2.62
CA MET A 68 6.71 -2.06 2.16
C MET A 68 5.72 -3.09 2.68
N LEU A 69 5.64 -4.22 1.97
CA LEU A 69 4.90 -5.40 2.45
C LEU A 69 5.86 -6.31 3.20
N GLY A 70 5.56 -6.57 4.47
CA GLY A 70 6.27 -7.53 5.31
C GLY A 70 5.43 -8.76 5.61
N THR A 71 6.04 -9.79 6.17
CA THR A 71 5.31 -10.90 6.80
C THR A 71 5.01 -10.57 8.26
N LYS A 72 3.82 -10.95 8.72
CA LYS A 72 3.44 -10.79 10.12
C LYS A 72 4.36 -11.62 11.02
N LYS A 73 4.83 -11.03 12.11
CA LYS A 73 5.73 -11.69 13.09
C LYS A 73 5.16 -12.97 13.72
N GLU A 74 3.86 -13.14 13.62
CA GLU A 74 3.10 -14.26 14.20
C GLU A 74 3.19 -15.54 13.35
N PHE A 75 3.73 -15.45 12.13
CA PHE A 75 3.92 -16.55 11.17
C PHE A 75 5.40 -16.72 10.82
#